data_AF-A0AAW1UCZ9-F1
#
_entry.id   AF-A0AAW1UCZ9-F1
#
_cell.length_a   1.000
_cell.length_b   1.000
_cell.length_c   1.000
_cell.angle_alpha   90.00
_cell.angle_beta   90.00
_cell.angle_gamma   90.00
#
_symmetry.space_group_name_H-M   'P 1'
#
loop_
_entity.id
_entity.type
_entity.pdbx_description
1 polymer ?
#
loop_
_entity_poly.entity_id
_entity_poly.type
_entity_poly.pdbx_seq_one_letter_code
_entity_poly.pdbx_strand_id
1 'polypeptide(L)'
;MGLSPTNHANVWTTPVFLSHTRNSHASSYSFAQENFKCPDDFGFYPHHTSCDKYWKCDNNVAELKTCGNGLAFDASDSKYLTENCDYIHNVDCGDRSQLEPPISAGHCERLYGIFADPGKCDVFWNCWNGEASRYQCSPGLAYDREARVCMWADQVPECKNEEVAGGFSCPAAGEVSNLGSFSRHAHPDDCRKYYICLEGQAREYGCPIGTVFKIGDADGTGNCEDPEDVPGCEDYYKDVDLKALKKLGY
;
A
#
# COMPACT_ATOMS: atom_id res chain seq x y z
N MET A 1 -24.36 -66.02 -29.66
CA MET A 1 -25.59 -65.57 -28.97
C MET A 1 -25.80 -64.13 -29.42
N GLY A 2 -26.49 -63.87 -30.52
CA GLY A 2 -27.92 -64.11 -30.70
C GLY A 2 -28.66 -62.82 -30.37
N LEU A 3 -28.77 -61.93 -31.36
CA LEU A 3 -29.51 -60.67 -31.33
C LEU A 3 -31.00 -60.91 -31.05
N SER A 4 -31.64 -60.02 -30.27
CA SER A 4 -33.07 -59.73 -30.46
C SER A 4 -33.41 -58.27 -30.12
N PRO A 5 -34.22 -57.60 -30.96
CA PRO A 5 -34.61 -56.20 -30.85
C PRO A 5 -36.03 -56.05 -30.28
N THR A 6 -36.40 -54.85 -29.80
CA THR A 6 -37.79 -54.37 -29.95
C THR A 6 -37.87 -52.85 -29.93
N ASN A 7 -38.48 -52.34 -30.99
CA ASN A 7 -38.97 -50.97 -31.21
C ASN A 7 -39.94 -50.52 -30.11
N HIS A 8 -39.93 -49.23 -29.78
CA HIS A 8 -41.12 -48.55 -29.28
C HIS A 8 -41.34 -47.21 -29.97
N ALA A 9 -42.62 -46.95 -30.22
CA ALA A 9 -43.20 -45.97 -31.11
C ALA A 9 -43.07 -44.52 -30.63
N ASN A 10 -43.11 -43.62 -31.61
CA ASN A 10 -43.38 -42.19 -31.46
C ASN A 10 -44.76 -41.95 -30.83
N VAL A 11 -44.84 -41.03 -29.87
CA VAL A 11 -46.05 -40.23 -29.61
C VAL A 11 -45.65 -38.79 -29.31
N TRP A 12 -46.13 -37.89 -30.17
CA TRP A 12 -46.13 -36.45 -29.98
C TRP A 12 -47.23 -36.07 -28.99
N THR A 13 -46.91 -35.32 -27.93
CA THR A 13 -47.90 -34.54 -27.18
C THR A 13 -47.34 -33.18 -26.78
N THR A 14 -48.23 -32.21 -26.81
CA THR A 14 -48.08 -30.75 -26.73
C THR A 14 -47.67 -30.24 -25.34
N PRO A 15 -47.08 -29.04 -25.24
CA PRO A 15 -46.66 -28.47 -23.97
C PRO A 15 -47.85 -27.97 -23.14
N VAL A 16 -47.92 -28.43 -21.89
CA VAL A 16 -48.82 -27.91 -20.85
C VAL A 16 -48.22 -26.63 -20.27
N PHE A 17 -48.96 -25.52 -20.38
CA PHE A 17 -48.66 -24.26 -19.70
C PHE A 17 -48.87 -24.42 -18.19
N LEU A 18 -47.77 -24.33 -17.42
CA LEU A 18 -47.80 -24.19 -15.96
C LEU A 18 -47.64 -22.72 -15.58
N SER A 19 -48.73 -22.16 -15.08
CA SER A 19 -48.82 -20.86 -14.43
C SER A 19 -47.89 -20.79 -13.21
N HIS A 20 -46.83 -20.01 -13.32
CA HIS A 20 -46.02 -19.61 -12.17
C HIS A 20 -46.42 -18.19 -11.76
N THR A 21 -46.89 -18.09 -10.53
CA THR A 21 -47.12 -16.86 -9.78
C THR A 21 -45.87 -15.97 -9.84
N ARG A 22 -46.01 -14.73 -10.31
CA ARG A 22 -44.96 -13.70 -10.17
C ARG A 22 -44.88 -13.32 -8.70
N ASN A 23 -43.91 -13.90 -8.00
CA ASN A 23 -43.56 -13.44 -6.67
C ASN A 23 -42.77 -12.13 -6.83
N SER A 24 -43.45 -11.02 -6.59
CA SER A 24 -42.85 -9.69 -6.54
C SER A 24 -41.93 -9.60 -5.32
N HIS A 25 -40.67 -10.04 -5.45
CA HIS A 25 -39.61 -9.66 -4.51
C HIS A 25 -39.18 -8.23 -4.81
N ALA A 26 -40.11 -7.30 -4.57
CA ALA A 26 -39.76 -5.94 -4.24
C ALA A 26 -39.80 -5.83 -2.71
N SER A 27 -38.77 -5.20 -2.16
CA SER A 27 -38.65 -4.75 -0.77
C SER A 27 -37.98 -5.72 0.22
N SER A 28 -36.72 -5.44 0.51
CA SER A 28 -36.28 -5.14 1.88
C SER A 28 -34.95 -4.37 1.89
N TYR A 29 -34.82 -3.35 1.05
CA TYR A 29 -33.96 -2.21 1.38
C TYR A 29 -34.77 -1.25 2.26
N SER A 30 -35.13 -1.72 3.45
CA SER A 30 -35.68 -0.92 4.53
C SER A 30 -34.81 -1.21 5.74
N PHE A 31 -33.57 -0.75 5.68
CA PHE A 31 -32.81 -0.51 6.89
C PHE A 31 -33.15 0.90 7.32
N ALA A 32 -33.69 0.98 8.54
CA ALA A 32 -34.04 2.16 9.31
C ALA A 32 -33.52 3.48 8.72
N GLN A 33 -34.44 4.34 8.30
CA GLN A 33 -34.20 5.77 8.34
C GLN A 33 -34.02 6.11 9.83
N GLU A 34 -32.76 6.03 10.30
CA GLU A 34 -32.32 6.53 11.60
C GLU A 34 -32.98 7.90 11.78
N ASN A 35 -33.83 8.05 12.81
CA ASN A 35 -34.57 9.28 13.07
C ASN A 35 -33.63 10.29 13.74
N PHE A 36 -32.50 10.59 13.09
CA PHE A 36 -31.51 11.52 13.55
C PHE A 36 -32.12 12.92 13.60
N LYS A 37 -32.01 13.56 14.76
CA LYS A 37 -32.44 14.93 14.98
C LYS A 37 -31.21 15.80 15.08
N CYS A 38 -31.17 16.85 14.26
CA CYS A 38 -30.11 17.83 14.29
C CYS A 38 -29.96 18.43 15.69
N PRO A 39 -28.75 18.37 16.28
CA PRO A 39 -28.46 19.08 17.54
C PRO A 39 -28.59 20.60 17.40
N ASP A 40 -28.15 21.14 16.26
CA ASP A 40 -28.23 22.56 15.90
C ASP A 40 -28.77 22.75 14.47
N ASP A 41 -29.18 23.96 14.12
CA ASP A 41 -29.70 24.30 12.79
C ASP A 41 -28.72 23.92 11.66
N PHE A 42 -27.41 24.03 11.90
CA PHE A 42 -26.34 23.71 10.96
C PHE A 42 -25.24 22.89 11.64
N GLY A 43 -24.69 21.93 10.91
CA GLY A 43 -23.50 21.20 11.37
C GLY A 43 -23.28 19.87 10.67
N PHE A 44 -22.18 19.21 11.03
CA PHE A 44 -21.75 17.91 10.53
C PHE A 44 -21.49 16.97 11.71
N TYR A 45 -22.34 15.97 11.87
CA TYR A 45 -22.33 15.11 13.06
C TYR A 45 -22.00 13.66 12.69
N PRO A 46 -21.21 12.94 13.49
CA PRO A 46 -20.84 11.56 13.17
C PRO A 46 -22.06 10.63 13.17
N HIS A 47 -22.07 9.63 12.29
CA HIS A 47 -23.03 8.53 12.37
C HIS A 47 -22.75 7.66 13.60
N HIS A 48 -23.78 7.11 14.24
CA HIS A 48 -23.62 6.40 15.52
C HIS A 48 -22.86 5.06 15.41
N THR A 49 -22.89 4.38 14.24
CA THR A 49 -22.17 3.11 14.02
C THR A 49 -21.19 3.09 12.86
N SER A 50 -21.27 4.05 11.93
CA SER A 50 -20.48 4.03 10.69
C SER A 50 -19.42 5.11 10.75
N CYS A 51 -18.16 4.73 10.53
CA CYS A 51 -17.07 5.68 10.64
C CYS A 51 -17.00 6.60 9.42
N ASP A 52 -17.45 6.11 8.27
CA ASP A 52 -17.44 6.80 6.98
C ASP A 52 -18.76 7.48 6.63
N LYS A 53 -19.70 7.57 7.57
CA LYS A 53 -20.94 8.33 7.42
C LYS A 53 -21.08 9.43 8.47
N TYR A 54 -21.80 10.46 8.08
CA TYR A 54 -22.10 11.62 8.91
C TYR A 54 -23.42 12.26 8.48
N TRP A 55 -23.99 13.06 9.36
CA TRP A 55 -25.20 13.82 9.12
C TRP A 55 -24.84 15.27 8.83
N LYS A 56 -25.27 15.79 7.69
CA LYS A 56 -25.27 17.22 7.40
C LYS A 56 -26.61 17.80 7.84
N CYS A 57 -26.59 18.75 8.76
CA CYS A 57 -27.74 19.51 9.18
C CYS A 57 -27.77 20.86 8.47
N ASP A 58 -28.94 21.20 7.92
CA ASP A 58 -29.20 22.47 7.25
C ASP A 58 -30.63 22.90 7.56
N ASN A 59 -30.79 23.98 8.32
CA ASN A 59 -32.08 24.43 8.83
C ASN A 59 -32.89 23.31 9.51
N ASN A 60 -32.26 22.54 10.40
CA ASN A 60 -32.82 21.36 11.09
C ASN A 60 -33.20 20.17 10.19
N VAL A 61 -32.86 20.20 8.90
CA VAL A 61 -33.03 19.05 8.01
C VAL A 61 -31.75 18.23 8.00
N ALA A 62 -31.84 17.00 8.47
CA ALA A 62 -30.73 16.05 8.48
C ALA A 62 -30.64 15.31 7.14
N GLU A 63 -29.47 15.35 6.51
CA GLU A 63 -29.11 14.55 5.35
C GLU A 63 -27.98 13.58 5.70
N LEU A 64 -28.18 12.28 5.44
CA LEU A 64 -27.11 11.29 5.60
C LEU A 64 -26.12 11.41 4.45
N LYS A 65 -24.85 11.62 4.78
CA LYS A 65 -23.74 11.68 3.86
C LYS A 65 -22.77 10.53 4.11
N THR A 66 -22.00 10.21 3.09
CA THR A 66 -20.92 9.22 3.15
C THR A 66 -19.64 9.87 2.64
N CYS A 67 -18.54 9.69 3.36
CA CYS A 67 -17.21 10.06 2.90
C CYS A 67 -16.80 9.26 1.67
N GLY A 68 -15.75 9.70 0.97
CA GLY A 68 -15.17 8.95 -0.15
C GLY A 68 -14.76 7.53 0.26
N ASN A 69 -14.86 6.56 -0.65
CA ASN A 69 -14.55 5.16 -0.32
C ASN A 69 -13.09 4.99 0.12
N GLY A 70 -12.87 4.68 1.40
CA GLY A 70 -11.53 4.65 2.02
C GLY A 70 -11.20 5.83 2.92
N LEU A 71 -12.14 6.75 3.10
CA LEU A 71 -12.09 7.85 4.06
C LEU A 71 -13.11 7.63 5.18
N ALA A 72 -12.85 8.26 6.32
CA ALA A 72 -13.71 8.29 7.49
C ALA A 72 -14.04 9.75 7.86
N PHE A 73 -15.19 9.96 8.49
CA PHE A 73 -15.59 11.28 8.99
C PHE A 73 -14.87 11.58 10.30
N ASP A 74 -14.08 12.66 10.28
CA ASP A 74 -13.36 13.19 11.42
C ASP A 74 -14.24 14.19 12.19
N ALA A 75 -14.68 13.76 13.37
CA ALA A 75 -15.51 14.54 14.29
C ALA A 75 -14.69 15.25 15.39
N SER A 76 -13.39 15.47 15.18
CA SER A 76 -12.50 16.16 16.13
C SER A 76 -12.85 17.64 16.33
N ASP A 77 -13.55 18.26 15.36
CA ASP A 77 -14.09 19.60 15.51
C ASP A 77 -15.25 19.60 16.53
N SER A 78 -14.94 20.06 17.73
CA SER A 78 -15.90 20.24 18.83
C SER A 78 -17.11 21.12 18.50
N LYS A 79 -17.07 21.94 17.44
CA LYS A 79 -18.18 22.79 17.00
C LYS A 79 -19.01 22.15 15.89
N TYR A 80 -18.57 21.04 15.31
CA TYR A 80 -19.26 20.35 14.22
C TYR A 80 -19.54 21.25 13.01
N LEU A 81 -18.68 22.24 12.73
CA LEU A 81 -18.86 23.19 11.62
C LEU A 81 -18.04 22.82 10.38
N THR A 82 -17.14 21.84 10.51
CA THR A 82 -16.23 21.41 9.45
C THR A 82 -16.69 20.07 8.88
N GLU A 83 -16.94 20.03 7.57
CA GLU A 83 -17.16 18.79 6.84
C GLU A 83 -15.80 18.15 6.52
N ASN A 84 -15.26 17.36 7.45
CA ASN A 84 -13.93 16.76 7.30
C ASN A 84 -14.01 15.24 7.11
N CYS A 85 -13.57 14.77 5.94
CA CYS A 85 -13.31 13.36 5.68
C CYS A 85 -11.81 13.18 5.51
N ASP A 86 -11.21 12.32 6.31
CA ASP A 86 -9.76 12.01 6.28
C ASP A 86 -9.57 10.51 6.06
N TYR A 87 -8.35 10.06 5.78
CA TYR A 87 -8.04 8.65 5.68
C TYR A 87 -8.44 7.91 6.95
N ILE A 88 -9.01 6.71 6.81
CA ILE A 88 -9.54 5.91 7.92
C ILE A 88 -8.54 5.78 9.09
N HIS A 89 -7.25 5.71 8.79
CA HIS A 89 -6.20 5.55 9.81
C HIS A 89 -5.81 6.82 10.56
N ASN A 90 -6.23 7.99 10.08
CA ASN A 90 -6.04 9.27 10.76
C ASN A 90 -7.22 9.61 11.69
N VAL A 91 -8.34 8.90 11.55
CA VAL A 91 -9.58 9.19 12.25
C VAL A 91 -9.77 8.24 13.42
N ASP A 92 -10.03 8.79 14.61
CA ASP A 92 -10.53 7.99 15.73
C ASP A 92 -12.02 7.67 15.52
N CYS A 93 -12.29 6.44 15.13
CA CYS A 93 -13.65 5.96 14.92
C CYS A 93 -14.40 5.68 16.23
N GLY A 94 -13.70 5.49 17.36
CA GLY A 94 -14.29 4.95 18.59
C GLY A 94 -15.06 3.66 18.32
N ASP A 95 -16.32 3.60 18.75
CA ASP A 95 -17.20 2.44 18.55
C ASP A 95 -17.83 2.34 17.16
N ARG A 96 -17.58 3.31 16.27
CA ARG A 96 -18.14 3.34 14.90
C ARG A 96 -17.37 2.37 14.00
N SER A 97 -17.68 1.08 14.07
CA SER A 97 -16.92 0.06 13.34
C SER A 97 -17.39 -0.20 11.91
N GLN A 98 -18.54 0.34 11.49
CA GLN A 98 -19.09 0.07 10.17
C GLN A 98 -18.42 0.96 9.11
N LEU A 99 -18.15 0.36 7.95
CA LEU A 99 -17.64 1.03 6.76
C LEU A 99 -18.41 0.52 5.54
N GLU A 100 -18.56 1.36 4.54
CA GLU A 100 -19.03 0.94 3.24
C GLU A 100 -18.08 -0.12 2.63
N PRO A 101 -18.61 -1.05 1.83
CA PRO A 101 -17.80 -2.04 1.13
C PRO A 101 -16.70 -1.38 0.28
N PRO A 102 -15.51 -2.00 0.17
CA PRO A 102 -14.45 -1.48 -0.68
C PRO A 102 -14.86 -1.42 -2.14
N ILE A 103 -14.50 -0.33 -2.81
CA ILE A 103 -14.55 -0.22 -4.27
C ILE A 103 -13.11 -0.26 -4.77
N SER A 104 -12.71 -1.42 -5.28
CA SER A 104 -11.35 -1.66 -5.73
C SER A 104 -11.12 -1.21 -7.17
N ALA A 105 -9.95 -0.64 -7.44
CA ALA A 105 -9.53 -0.17 -8.76
C ALA A 105 -8.01 -0.33 -8.93
N GLY A 106 -7.58 -1.25 -9.79
CA GLY A 106 -6.15 -1.49 -10.02
C GLY A 106 -5.40 -1.87 -8.73
N HIS A 107 -4.44 -1.04 -8.32
CA HIS A 107 -3.64 -1.20 -7.09
C HIS A 107 -4.32 -0.63 -5.83
N CYS A 108 -5.55 -0.16 -5.95
CA CYS A 108 -6.31 0.45 -4.87
C CYS A 108 -7.35 -0.55 -4.33
N GLU A 109 -7.20 -1.00 -3.09
CA GLU A 109 -8.24 -1.82 -2.44
C GLU A 109 -9.52 -0.99 -2.23
N ARG A 110 -9.36 0.31 -1.95
CA ARG A 110 -10.41 1.35 -1.88
C ARG A 110 -9.99 2.56 -2.70
N LEU A 111 -10.95 3.38 -3.13
CA LEU A 111 -10.67 4.54 -3.99
C LEU A 111 -9.68 5.54 -3.38
N TYR A 112 -9.67 5.68 -2.05
CA TYR A 112 -8.71 6.49 -1.31
C TYR A 112 -7.94 5.63 -0.31
N GLY A 113 -6.62 5.77 -0.28
CA GLY A 113 -5.77 5.11 0.71
C GLY A 113 -4.33 4.94 0.27
N ILE A 114 -3.55 4.29 1.13
CA ILE A 114 -2.18 3.88 0.85
C ILE A 114 -2.12 2.36 0.99
N PHE A 115 -1.69 1.66 -0.06
CA PHE A 115 -1.74 0.20 -0.15
C PHE A 115 -0.36 -0.36 -0.49
N ALA A 116 0.05 -1.43 0.18
CA ALA A 116 1.29 -2.13 -0.15
C ALA A 116 1.17 -2.85 -1.50
N ASP A 117 2.28 -2.99 -2.21
CA ASP A 117 2.33 -3.90 -3.36
C ASP A 117 2.43 -5.35 -2.87
N PRO A 118 1.58 -6.27 -3.36
CA PRO A 118 1.57 -7.66 -2.88
C PRO A 118 2.77 -8.49 -3.36
N GLY A 119 3.53 -8.01 -4.36
CA GLY A 119 4.68 -8.72 -4.92
C GLY A 119 6.02 -8.03 -4.69
N LYS A 120 6.03 -6.83 -4.09
CA LYS A 120 7.22 -6.01 -3.91
C LYS A 120 7.20 -5.28 -2.58
N CYS A 121 8.00 -5.76 -1.63
CA CYS A 121 8.09 -5.20 -0.28
C CYS A 121 8.51 -3.73 -0.22
N ASP A 122 9.27 -3.24 -1.18
CA ASP A 122 9.72 -1.86 -1.26
C ASP A 122 8.74 -0.94 -2.02
N VAL A 123 7.58 -1.44 -2.45
CA VAL A 123 6.62 -0.68 -3.27
C VAL A 123 5.31 -0.49 -2.54
N PHE A 124 4.76 0.70 -2.66
CA PHE A 124 3.42 1.02 -2.20
C PHE A 124 2.74 1.99 -3.15
N TRP A 125 1.43 2.11 -3.01
CA TRP A 125 0.55 2.84 -3.91
C TRP A 125 -0.23 3.88 -3.12
N ASN A 126 -0.17 5.15 -3.52
CA ASN A 126 -1.08 6.17 -3.02
C ASN A 126 -2.25 6.30 -3.98
N CYS A 127 -3.46 6.13 -3.48
CA CYS A 127 -4.67 6.12 -4.28
C CYS A 127 -5.49 7.38 -4.04
N TRP A 128 -5.82 8.06 -5.13
CA TRP A 128 -6.73 9.21 -5.16
C TRP A 128 -7.86 8.93 -6.13
N ASN A 129 -9.06 8.74 -5.61
CA ASN A 129 -10.25 8.40 -6.41
C ASN A 129 -10.05 7.17 -7.35
N GLY A 130 -9.31 6.17 -6.89
CA GLY A 130 -8.99 4.95 -7.64
C GLY A 130 -7.82 5.08 -8.60
N GLU A 131 -7.22 6.27 -8.76
CA GLU A 131 -5.99 6.47 -9.51
C GLU A 131 -4.78 6.22 -8.61
N ALA A 132 -3.98 5.21 -8.97
CA ALA A 132 -2.84 4.76 -8.18
C ALA A 132 -1.54 5.42 -8.64
N SER A 133 -0.87 6.12 -7.73
CA SER A 133 0.49 6.60 -7.89
C SER A 133 1.47 5.63 -7.24
N ARG A 134 2.45 5.12 -8.01
CA ARG A 134 3.47 4.19 -7.52
C ARG A 134 4.55 4.93 -6.74
N TYR A 135 4.87 4.43 -5.56
CA TYR A 135 6.01 4.85 -4.76
C TYR A 135 6.92 3.67 -4.47
N GLN A 136 8.18 3.98 -4.25
CA GLN A 136 9.19 3.00 -3.88
C GLN A 136 9.97 3.53 -2.69
N CYS A 137 10.15 2.71 -1.68
CA CYS A 137 10.97 3.00 -0.53
C CYS A 137 12.43 3.21 -0.96
N SER A 138 13.21 3.89 -0.12
CA SER A 138 14.65 3.96 -0.33
C SER A 138 15.26 2.54 -0.31
N PRO A 139 16.40 2.34 -0.99
CA PRO A 139 17.04 1.03 -1.06
C PRO A 139 17.21 0.37 0.32
N GLY A 140 16.98 -0.94 0.40
CA GLY A 140 17.04 -1.72 1.65
C GLY A 140 15.88 -1.52 2.63
N LEU A 141 14.89 -0.68 2.30
CA LEU A 141 13.68 -0.49 3.12
C LEU A 141 12.47 -1.21 2.50
N ALA A 142 11.57 -1.68 3.36
CA ALA A 142 10.27 -2.22 3.01
C ALA A 142 9.16 -1.30 3.55
N TYR A 143 8.04 -1.22 2.85
CA TYR A 143 6.86 -0.49 3.30
C TYR A 143 6.11 -1.30 4.35
N ASP A 144 6.01 -0.75 5.57
CA ASP A 144 5.17 -1.31 6.62
C ASP A 144 3.73 -0.78 6.48
N ARG A 145 2.75 -1.67 6.26
CA ARG A 145 1.35 -1.24 6.04
C ARG A 145 0.69 -0.66 7.29
N GLU A 146 1.13 -1.07 8.46
CA GLU A 146 0.51 -0.72 9.74
C GLU A 146 1.06 0.60 10.27
N ALA A 147 2.38 0.77 10.25
CA ALA A 147 3.05 2.02 10.54
C ALA A 147 2.91 3.04 9.40
N ARG A 148 2.65 2.58 8.17
CA ARG A 148 2.50 3.39 6.94
C ARG A 148 3.77 4.16 6.58
N VAL A 149 4.92 3.57 6.88
CA VAL A 149 6.25 4.15 6.62
C VAL A 149 7.18 3.09 6.04
N CYS A 150 8.21 3.55 5.34
CA CYS A 150 9.31 2.67 4.95
C CYS A 150 10.20 2.39 6.16
N MET A 151 10.34 1.13 6.53
CA MET A 151 11.18 0.63 7.62
C MET A 151 12.22 -0.34 7.07
N TRP A 152 13.19 -0.74 7.90
CA TRP A 152 14.11 -1.81 7.50
C TRP A 152 13.31 -3.09 7.28
N ALA A 153 13.65 -3.86 6.23
CA ALA A 153 12.86 -5.04 5.87
C ALA A 153 12.82 -6.11 6.98
N ASP A 154 13.83 -6.19 7.85
CA ASP A 154 13.84 -7.05 9.04
C ASP A 154 12.82 -6.65 10.11
N GLN A 155 12.28 -5.45 10.03
CA GLN A 155 11.25 -4.92 10.93
C GLN A 155 9.83 -5.09 10.37
N VAL A 156 9.69 -5.47 9.09
CA VAL A 156 8.40 -5.67 8.43
C VAL A 156 8.12 -7.17 8.34
N PRO A 157 7.18 -7.73 9.15
CA PRO A 157 7.03 -9.17 9.32
C PRO A 157 6.74 -9.96 8.04
N GLU A 158 6.10 -9.33 7.06
CA GLU A 158 5.71 -9.95 5.78
C GLU A 158 6.82 -9.88 4.72
N CYS A 159 7.95 -9.25 5.03
CA CYS A 159 9.03 -8.98 4.09
C CYS A 159 10.33 -9.67 4.46
N LYS A 160 11.13 -9.99 3.44
CA LYS A 160 12.45 -10.59 3.59
C LYS A 160 13.53 -9.61 3.15
N ASN A 161 14.66 -9.63 3.84
CA ASN A 161 15.78 -8.74 3.52
C ASN A 161 16.28 -8.97 2.09
N GLU A 162 16.32 -10.23 1.64
CA GLU A 162 16.82 -10.59 0.31
C GLU A 162 15.99 -9.98 -0.84
N GLU A 163 14.69 -9.75 -0.61
CA GLU A 163 13.77 -9.16 -1.59
C GLU A 163 14.07 -7.67 -1.82
N VAL A 164 14.51 -6.96 -0.77
CA VAL A 164 14.88 -5.53 -0.85
C VAL A 164 16.37 -5.31 -1.07
N ALA A 165 17.20 -6.34 -0.90
CA ALA A 165 18.65 -6.28 -1.09
C ALA A 165 19.08 -6.61 -2.53
N GLY A 166 18.15 -6.73 -3.48
CA GLY A 166 18.48 -7.02 -4.88
C GLY A 166 19.16 -8.38 -5.08
N GLY A 167 18.91 -9.35 -4.18
CA GLY A 167 19.55 -10.66 -4.19
C GLY A 167 20.96 -10.71 -3.61
N PHE A 168 21.51 -9.59 -3.12
CA PHE A 168 22.79 -9.59 -2.41
C PHE A 168 22.65 -10.32 -1.06
N SER A 169 23.59 -11.22 -0.78
CA SER A 169 23.68 -11.92 0.51
C SER A 169 24.97 -11.55 1.20
N CYS A 170 24.88 -11.22 2.49
CA CYS A 170 26.07 -10.93 3.28
C CYS A 170 27.01 -12.15 3.31
N PRO A 171 28.32 -11.95 3.17
CA PRO A 171 29.29 -13.02 3.39
C PRO A 171 29.10 -13.61 4.80
N ALA A 172 29.32 -14.92 4.93
CA ALA A 172 29.30 -15.58 6.23
C ALA A 172 30.23 -14.81 7.17
N ALA A 173 29.77 -14.54 8.39
CA ALA A 173 30.57 -13.85 9.38
C ALA A 173 31.86 -14.65 9.63
N GLY A 174 32.97 -14.23 9.02
CA GLY A 174 34.30 -14.55 9.52
C GLY A 174 34.43 -14.02 10.95
N GLU A 175 35.41 -14.52 11.71
CA GLU A 175 35.68 -14.25 13.14
C GLU A 175 35.93 -12.76 13.49
N VAL A 176 34.97 -11.89 13.21
CA VAL A 176 34.96 -10.48 13.58
C VAL A 176 33.69 -10.24 14.41
N SER A 177 33.53 -11.09 15.42
CA SER A 177 32.48 -11.03 16.42
C SER A 177 32.84 -10.02 17.52
N ASN A 178 32.88 -8.75 17.16
CA ASN A 178 32.55 -7.70 18.12
C ASN A 178 31.09 -7.31 17.86
N LEU A 179 30.25 -7.34 18.91
CA LEU A 179 28.90 -6.80 18.84
C LEU A 179 28.95 -5.38 18.26
N GLY A 180 28.15 -5.11 17.22
CA GLY A 180 28.14 -3.83 16.51
C GLY A 180 29.16 -3.69 15.37
N SER A 181 29.90 -4.75 15.03
CA SER A 181 30.73 -4.79 13.82
C SER A 181 29.84 -4.84 12.58
N PHE A 182 30.15 -4.02 11.58
CA PHE A 182 29.49 -4.00 10.29
C PHE A 182 30.53 -4.04 9.18
N SER A 183 30.19 -4.67 8.06
CA SER A 183 31.06 -4.73 6.88
C SER A 183 30.41 -4.02 5.70
N ARG A 184 31.22 -3.43 4.83
CA ARG A 184 30.80 -2.73 3.62
C ARG A 184 31.23 -3.52 2.40
N HIS A 185 30.34 -3.63 1.41
CA HIS A 185 30.54 -4.40 0.19
C HIS A 185 30.06 -3.60 -1.02
N ALA A 186 30.74 -3.69 -2.15
CA ALA A 186 30.32 -2.99 -3.36
C ALA A 186 29.01 -3.56 -3.91
N HIS A 187 28.18 -2.71 -4.52
CA HIS A 187 27.02 -3.16 -5.27
C HIS A 187 27.47 -3.71 -6.64
N PRO A 188 26.94 -4.86 -7.10
CA PRO A 188 27.40 -5.50 -8.33
C PRO A 188 27.07 -4.71 -9.59
N ASP A 189 25.96 -3.98 -9.60
CA ASP A 189 25.44 -3.32 -10.81
C ASP A 189 25.59 -1.78 -10.83
N ASP A 190 26.05 -1.16 -9.74
CA ASP A 190 26.04 0.31 -9.62
C ASP A 190 27.16 0.81 -8.72
N CYS A 191 28.16 1.48 -9.31
CA CYS A 191 29.31 2.04 -8.60
C CYS A 191 28.94 3.01 -7.47
N ARG A 192 27.81 3.71 -7.55
CA ARG A 192 27.39 4.65 -6.49
C ARG A 192 26.80 3.92 -5.29
N LYS A 193 26.43 2.66 -5.43
CA LYS A 193 25.74 1.91 -4.40
C LYS A 193 26.66 0.91 -3.72
N TYR A 194 26.31 0.57 -2.49
CA TYR A 194 27.03 -0.40 -1.69
C TYR A 194 26.11 -1.02 -0.65
N TYR A 195 26.50 -2.16 -0.10
CA TYR A 195 25.79 -2.83 0.99
C TYR A 195 26.54 -2.65 2.30
N ILE A 196 25.81 -2.39 3.37
CA ILE A 196 26.29 -2.59 4.74
C ILE A 196 25.67 -3.87 5.26
N CYS A 197 26.51 -4.80 5.68
CA CYS A 197 26.14 -6.01 6.37
C CYS A 197 26.23 -5.78 7.88
N LEU A 198 25.09 -5.76 8.55
CA LEU A 198 24.98 -5.67 10.00
C LEU A 198 24.31 -6.95 10.49
N GLU A 199 25.00 -7.75 11.30
CA GLU A 199 24.46 -9.02 11.83
C GLU A 199 23.97 -9.99 10.72
N GLY A 200 24.60 -9.95 9.54
CA GLY A 200 24.22 -10.77 8.39
C GLY A 200 23.07 -10.22 7.54
N GLN A 201 22.45 -9.10 7.96
CA GLN A 201 21.41 -8.39 7.22
C GLN A 201 22.06 -7.42 6.23
N ALA A 202 21.75 -7.55 4.94
CA ALA A 202 22.23 -6.61 3.92
C ALA A 202 21.35 -5.36 3.91
N ARG A 203 21.98 -4.19 3.86
CA ARG A 203 21.30 -2.91 3.73
C ARG A 203 21.95 -2.12 2.62
N GLU A 204 21.19 -1.80 1.58
CA GLU A 204 21.68 -1.05 0.43
C GLU A 204 21.76 0.44 0.78
N TYR A 205 22.87 1.08 0.43
CA TYR A 205 23.13 2.50 0.61
C TYR A 205 23.67 3.10 -0.68
N GLY A 206 23.55 4.42 -0.79
CA GLY A 206 24.16 5.19 -1.87
C GLY A 206 25.24 6.13 -1.33
N CYS A 207 26.32 6.26 -2.09
CA CYS A 207 27.27 7.34 -1.91
C CYS A 207 26.64 8.70 -2.26
N PRO A 208 27.08 9.79 -1.60
CA PRO A 208 26.68 11.15 -1.95
C PRO A 208 26.88 11.43 -3.44
N ILE A 209 26.04 12.29 -4.02
CA ILE A 209 26.13 12.61 -5.45
C ILE A 209 27.51 13.19 -5.80
N GLY A 210 28.12 12.58 -6.81
CA GLY A 210 29.47 12.90 -7.28
C GLY A 210 30.57 12.00 -6.71
N THR A 211 30.22 10.99 -5.91
CA THR A 211 31.15 9.99 -5.39
C THR A 211 30.65 8.57 -5.67
N VAL A 212 31.57 7.60 -5.71
CA VAL A 212 31.28 6.18 -5.91
C VAL A 212 31.96 5.34 -4.83
N PHE A 213 31.48 4.13 -4.59
CA PHE A 213 31.98 3.28 -3.52
C PHE A 213 33.29 2.58 -3.93
N LYS A 214 34.34 2.83 -3.16
CA LYS A 214 35.64 2.15 -3.24
C LYS A 214 35.75 1.10 -2.15
N ILE A 215 36.00 -0.15 -2.56
CA ILE A 215 36.34 -1.24 -1.62
C ILE A 215 37.71 -0.92 -0.99
N GLY A 216 37.82 -1.09 0.32
CA GLY A 216 39.08 -0.87 1.04
C GLY A 216 40.01 -2.09 1.00
N ASP A 217 41.22 -1.92 1.51
CA ASP A 217 42.27 -2.95 1.45
C ASP A 217 41.98 -4.20 2.31
N ALA A 218 41.07 -4.09 3.28
CA ALA A 218 40.63 -5.19 4.13
C ALA A 218 39.18 -5.59 3.81
N ASP A 219 38.89 -6.89 3.91
CA ASP A 219 37.55 -7.42 3.66
C ASP A 219 36.50 -6.72 4.53
N GLY A 220 35.42 -6.28 3.89
CA GLY A 220 34.34 -5.56 4.58
C GLY A 220 34.66 -4.10 4.90
N THR A 221 35.73 -3.52 4.36
CA THR A 221 36.02 -2.09 4.45
C THR A 221 35.74 -1.38 3.12
N GLY A 222 35.53 -0.06 3.16
CA GLY A 222 35.33 0.75 1.98
C GLY A 222 34.70 2.10 2.28
N ASN A 223 34.85 3.05 1.38
CA ASN A 223 34.37 4.42 1.54
C ASN A 223 33.91 4.99 0.19
N CYS A 224 33.15 6.08 0.22
CA CYS A 224 32.79 6.82 -0.98
C CYS A 224 33.96 7.74 -1.39
N GLU A 225 34.43 7.60 -2.62
CA GLU A 225 35.58 8.30 -3.17
C GLU A 225 35.24 8.92 -4.54
N ASP A 226 36.18 9.67 -5.11
CA ASP A 226 36.04 10.21 -6.46
C ASP A 226 35.98 9.07 -7.49
N PRO A 227 35.07 9.14 -8.49
CA PRO A 227 35.02 8.19 -9.59
C PRO A 227 36.36 7.90 -10.26
N GLU A 228 37.23 8.90 -10.41
CA GLU A 228 38.55 8.73 -11.03
C GLU A 228 39.48 7.79 -10.23
N ASP A 229 39.25 7.66 -8.93
CA ASP A 229 40.05 6.83 -8.02
C ASP A 229 39.51 5.40 -7.85
N VAL A 230 38.41 5.06 -8.54
CA VAL A 230 37.74 3.76 -8.47
C VAL A 230 37.77 3.07 -9.83
N PRO A 231 38.62 2.04 -10.00
CA PRO A 231 38.76 1.33 -11.28
C PRO A 231 37.43 0.82 -11.83
N GLY A 232 37.11 1.21 -13.07
CA GLY A 232 35.87 0.83 -13.77
C GLY A 232 34.67 1.74 -13.49
N CYS A 233 34.82 2.76 -12.64
CA CYS A 233 33.77 3.72 -12.31
C CYS A 233 34.12 5.16 -12.75
N GLU A 234 35.25 5.37 -13.44
CA GLU A 234 35.81 6.69 -13.78
C GLU A 234 34.82 7.56 -14.56
N ASP A 235 34.06 6.93 -15.43
CA ASP A 235 33.10 7.57 -16.32
C ASP A 235 31.69 7.71 -15.74
N TYR A 236 31.44 7.28 -14.49
CA TYR A 236 30.09 7.12 -13.93
C TYR A 236 29.23 8.40 -14.01
N TYR A 237 29.85 9.57 -13.86
CA TYR A 237 29.17 10.88 -13.91
C TYR A 237 29.49 11.73 -15.13
N LYS A 238 30.19 11.20 -16.14
CA LYS A 238 30.72 12.02 -17.25
C LYS A 238 29.66 12.81 -18.03
N ASP A 239 28.46 12.25 -18.15
CA ASP A 239 27.34 12.83 -18.91
C ASP A 239 26.34 13.58 -18.02
N VAL A 240 26.64 13.73 -16.72
CA VAL A 240 25.74 14.28 -15.71
C VAL A 240 26.18 15.67 -15.28
N ASP A 241 25.28 16.65 -15.36
CA ASP A 241 25.51 17.97 -14.76
C ASP A 241 25.33 17.90 -13.23
N LEU A 242 26.41 17.53 -12.54
CA LEU A 242 26.43 17.44 -11.08
C LEU A 242 26.12 18.76 -10.38
N LYS A 243 26.37 19.92 -11.01
CA LYS A 243 26.05 21.22 -10.43
C LYS A 243 24.54 21.46 -10.46
N ALA A 244 23.88 21.06 -11.54
CA ALA A 244 22.42 21.11 -11.61
C ALA A 244 21.78 20.19 -10.57
N LEU A 245 22.28 18.95 -10.40
CA LEU A 245 21.74 18.00 -9.43
C LEU A 245 21.91 18.48 -7.97
N LYS A 246 23.09 18.96 -7.59
CA LYS A 246 23.34 19.48 -6.23
C LYS A 246 22.48 20.70 -5.91
N LYS A 247 22.14 21.53 -6.89
CA LYS A 247 21.24 22.69 -6.71
C LYS A 247 19.79 22.29 -6.44
N LEU A 248 19.40 21.10 -6.86
CA LEU A 248 18.06 20.54 -6.66
C LEU A 248 17.91 19.80 -5.31
N GLY A 249 18.97 19.74 -4.50
CA GLY A 249 18.92 19.10 -3.17
C GLY A 249 19.07 17.57 -3.20
N TYR A 250 19.61 17.02 -4.30
CA TYR A 250 19.98 15.61 -4.42
C TYR A 250 21.47 15.40 -4.13
#